data_AF-A0AAV6H8F5-F1
#
_entry.id   AF-A0AAV6H8F5-F1
#
_cell.length_a   1.000
_cell.length_b   1.000
_cell.length_c   1.000
_cell.angle_alpha   90.00
_cell.angle_beta   90.00
_cell.angle_gamma   90.00
#
_symmetry.space_group_name_H-M   'P 1'
#
loop_
_entity.id
_entity.type
_entity.pdbx_description
1 polymer ?
#
loop_
_entity_poly.entity_id
_entity_poly.type
_entity_poly.pdbx_seq_one_letter_code
_entity_poly.pdbx_strand_id
1 'polypeptide(L)'
;DGLHCYGNSVSQSAIAKDLRYLLYDVNPPEGFNLRRDVFIRMVSLVKTLRKEGDWVLVLPPWGRLYHWQSPDIHQMRIPWGEFFSVTSLQANVPVIEYEEFIAESGGPFIDQVLVLQNYAEGWTDGKWGGEGG
;
A
#
# COMPACT_ATOMS: atom_id res chain seq x y z
N ASP A 1 50.49 -24.99 20.59
CA ASP A 1 49.50 -24.02 21.09
C ASP A 1 49.51 -22.80 20.19
N GLY A 2 48.52 -22.45 19.38
CA GLY A 2 47.20 -22.99 19.08
C GLY A 2 46.76 -22.37 17.73
N LEU A 3 45.98 -23.12 16.95
CA LEU A 3 45.35 -22.66 15.72
C LEU A 3 44.42 -21.47 16.00
N HIS A 4 44.59 -20.37 15.26
CA HIS A 4 43.62 -19.28 15.25
C HIS A 4 42.51 -19.61 14.25
N CYS A 5 41.29 -19.71 14.78
CA CYS A 5 40.11 -20.19 14.09
C CYS A 5 39.59 -19.21 13.04
N TYR A 6 39.11 -19.78 11.93
CA TYR A 6 38.26 -19.12 10.94
C TYR A 6 37.07 -18.42 11.60
N GLY A 7 36.89 -17.15 11.25
CA GLY A 7 35.65 -16.42 11.44
C GLY A 7 35.38 -15.62 10.19
N ASN A 8 34.81 -16.25 9.17
CA ASN A 8 34.11 -15.53 8.10
C ASN A 8 33.05 -14.67 8.79
N SER A 9 33.30 -13.37 8.94
CA SER A 9 32.22 -12.41 9.09
C SER A 9 31.50 -12.40 7.75
N VAL A 10 30.58 -13.34 7.57
CA VAL A 10 29.52 -13.19 6.58
C VAL A 10 28.82 -11.93 6.99
N SER A 11 29.15 -10.83 6.31
CA SER A 11 28.53 -9.54 6.51
C SER A 11 27.04 -9.79 6.51
N GLN A 12 26.35 -9.32 7.54
CA GLN A 12 24.91 -9.46 7.75
C GLN A 12 24.10 -8.69 6.68
N SER A 13 24.67 -8.44 5.51
CA SER A 13 23.99 -8.13 4.25
C SER A 13 23.57 -9.43 3.58
N ALA A 14 22.81 -10.27 4.30
CA ALA A 14 21.98 -11.27 3.64
C ALA A 14 20.95 -10.47 2.84
N ILE A 15 21.23 -10.29 1.54
CA ILE A 15 20.35 -9.75 0.48
C ILE A 15 19.12 -9.07 1.11
N ALA A 16 19.25 -7.79 1.49
CA ALA A 16 18.08 -7.02 1.83
C ALA A 16 17.24 -7.04 0.56
N LYS A 17 16.22 -7.91 0.53
CA LYS A 17 15.23 -7.89 -0.52
C LYS A 17 14.69 -6.46 -0.51
N ASP A 18 14.81 -5.78 -1.64
CA ASP A 18 14.35 -4.40 -1.81
C ASP A 18 12.82 -4.39 -1.74
N LEU A 19 12.32 -4.48 -0.52
CA LEU A 19 10.91 -4.58 -0.19
C LEU A 19 10.30 -3.20 -0.38
N ARG A 20 9.39 -3.10 -1.34
CA ARG A 20 8.74 -1.84 -1.68
C ARG A 20 7.31 -1.81 -1.15
N TYR A 21 6.93 -0.69 -0.56
CA TYR A 21 5.59 -0.47 -0.03
C TYR A 21 4.78 0.37 -1.02
N LEU A 22 3.59 -0.12 -1.38
CA LEU A 22 2.62 0.64 -2.15
C LEU A 22 1.57 1.21 -1.20
N LEU A 23 1.52 2.55 -1.11
CA LEU A 23 0.46 3.28 -0.43
C LEU A 23 -0.49 3.88 -1.47
N TYR A 24 -1.76 4.01 -1.11
CA TYR A 24 -2.76 4.71 -1.90
C TYR A 24 -3.72 5.44 -0.97
N ASP A 25 -4.37 6.48 -1.48
CA ASP A 25 -5.46 7.15 -0.80
C ASP A 25 -6.67 7.24 -1.73
N VAL A 26 -7.84 7.39 -1.12
CA VAL A 26 -9.12 7.58 -1.81
C VAL A 26 -9.65 8.93 -1.39
N ASN A 27 -10.18 9.69 -2.34
CA ASN A 27 -10.75 11.01 -2.07
C ASN A 27 -11.65 10.97 -0.81
N PRO A 28 -11.49 11.91 0.14
CA PRO A 28 -12.22 11.90 1.40
C PRO A 28 -13.75 11.72 1.29
N PRO A 29 -14.45 12.32 0.31
CA PRO A 29 -15.90 12.16 0.14
C PRO A 29 -16.35 10.73 -0.19
N GLU A 30 -15.44 9.86 -0.62
CA GLU A 30 -15.79 8.54 -1.11
C GLU A 30 -16.19 7.59 0.02
N GLY A 31 -17.34 6.94 -0.18
CA GLY A 31 -17.92 6.01 0.78
C GLY A 31 -17.17 4.68 0.90
N PHE A 32 -17.54 3.93 1.93
CA PHE A 32 -16.94 2.63 2.28
C PHE A 32 -16.88 1.64 1.11
N ASN A 33 -17.95 1.55 0.33
CA ASN A 33 -18.03 0.61 -0.81
C ASN A 33 -17.08 0.98 -1.94
N LEU A 34 -16.91 2.28 -2.25
CA LEU A 34 -15.98 2.68 -3.29
C LEU A 34 -14.53 2.42 -2.85
N ARG A 35 -14.22 2.67 -1.58
CA ARG A 35 -12.90 2.33 -1.02
C ARG A 35 -12.59 0.84 -1.14
N ARG A 36 -13.59 -0.03 -0.95
CA ARG A 36 -13.46 -1.49 -1.18
C ARG A 36 -13.22 -1.81 -2.66
N ASP A 37 -13.88 -1.12 -3.59
CA ASP A 37 -13.61 -1.28 -5.03
C ASP A 37 -12.19 -0.85 -5.40
N VAL A 38 -11.75 0.32 -4.91
CA VAL A 38 -10.38 0.81 -5.12
C VAL A 38 -9.36 -0.19 -4.59
N PHE A 39 -9.60 -0.78 -3.41
CA PHE A 39 -8.74 -1.82 -2.86
C PHE A 39 -8.55 -3.00 -3.83
N ILE A 40 -9.63 -3.50 -4.45
CA ILE A 40 -9.54 -4.60 -5.43
C ILE A 40 -8.67 -4.22 -6.63
N ARG A 41 -8.77 -2.96 -7.08
CA ARG A 41 -7.91 -2.42 -8.15
C ARG A 41 -6.45 -2.36 -7.71
N MET A 42 -6.16 -1.92 -6.48
CA MET A 42 -4.80 -1.88 -5.94
C MET A 42 -4.21 -3.28 -5.75
N VAL A 43 -5.00 -4.26 -5.31
CA VAL A 43 -4.59 -5.68 -5.24
C VAL A 43 -4.17 -6.18 -6.63
N SER A 44 -4.92 -5.82 -7.67
CA SER A 44 -4.61 -6.21 -9.05
C SER A 44 -3.31 -5.56 -9.56
N LEU A 45 -3.08 -4.31 -9.20
CA LEU A 45 -1.82 -3.60 -9.47
C LEU A 45 -0.64 -4.30 -8.78
N VAL A 46 -0.76 -4.61 -7.49
CA VAL A 46 0.28 -5.29 -6.71
C VAL A 46 0.60 -6.67 -7.28
N LYS A 47 -0.41 -7.45 -7.70
CA LYS A 47 -0.17 -8.74 -8.39
C LYS A 47 0.67 -8.58 -9.65
N THR A 48 0.54 -7.46 -10.36
CA THR A 48 1.36 -7.16 -11.55
C THR A 48 2.77 -6.72 -11.15
N LEU A 49 2.90 -5.77 -10.21
CA LEU A 49 4.19 -5.28 -9.72
C LEU A 49 5.05 -6.39 -9.12
N ARG A 50 4.41 -7.38 -8.49
CA ARG A 50 5.09 -8.54 -7.90
C ARG A 50 5.76 -9.48 -8.89
N LYS A 51 5.53 -9.30 -10.19
CA LYS A 51 6.30 -10.00 -11.25
C LYS A 51 7.73 -9.45 -11.37
N GLU A 52 7.95 -8.20 -10.95
CA GLU A 52 9.21 -7.46 -11.11
C GLU A 52 9.95 -7.21 -9.77
N GLY A 53 9.37 -7.59 -8.64
CA GLY A 53 10.01 -7.47 -7.33
C GLY A 53 9.07 -7.67 -6.14
N ASP A 54 9.60 -7.52 -4.94
CA ASP A 54 8.80 -7.68 -3.72
C ASP A 54 8.03 -6.39 -3.39
N TRP A 55 6.70 -6.49 -3.40
CA TRP A 55 5.79 -5.40 -3.10
C TRP A 55 4.78 -5.79 -2.02
N VAL A 56 4.56 -4.89 -1.07
CA VAL A 56 3.56 -4.99 -0.01
C VAL A 56 2.55 -3.85 -0.16
N LEU A 57 1.27 -4.17 -0.09
CA LEU A 57 0.21 -3.17 -0.08
C LEU A 57 -0.03 -2.68 1.35
N VAL A 58 0.09 -1.37 1.57
CA VAL A 58 -0.28 -0.75 2.84
C VAL A 58 -1.75 -0.36 2.79
N LEU A 59 -2.52 -0.80 3.78
CA LEU A 59 -3.94 -0.46 3.89
C LEU A 59 -4.09 0.97 4.41
N PRO A 60 -4.75 1.88 3.66
CA PRO A 60 -5.02 3.22 4.15
C PRO A 60 -6.05 3.14 5.27
N PRO A 61 -5.83 3.81 6.40
CA PRO A 61 -6.73 3.72 7.51
C PRO A 61 -8.06 4.43 7.16
N TRP A 62 -9.18 3.94 7.68
CA TRP A 62 -10.47 4.55 7.43
C TRP A 62 -10.54 5.91 8.13
N GLY A 63 -10.92 6.93 7.36
CA GLY A 63 -11.21 8.26 7.85
C GLY A 63 -12.66 8.42 8.27
N ARG A 64 -13.14 9.66 8.29
CA ARG A 64 -14.54 9.99 8.61
C ARG A 64 -15.48 9.30 7.61
N LEU A 65 -16.11 8.21 8.03
CA LEU A 65 -17.23 7.64 7.30
C LEU A 65 -18.42 8.57 7.54
N TYR A 66 -18.75 9.41 6.56
CA TYR A 66 -19.75 10.49 6.66
C TYR A 66 -21.14 10.05 7.15
N HIS A 67 -21.41 8.74 7.20
CA HIS A 67 -22.68 8.17 7.67
C HIS A 67 -22.67 7.61 9.11
N TRP A 68 -21.54 7.61 9.84
CA TRP A 68 -21.46 7.08 11.22
C TRP A 68 -21.08 8.16 12.24
N GLN A 69 -21.76 9.30 12.23
CA GLN A 69 -21.53 10.35 13.22
C GLN A 69 -22.14 9.95 14.58
N SER A 70 -21.40 9.17 15.36
CA SER A 70 -21.55 9.20 16.82
C SER A 70 -20.80 10.44 17.32
N PRO A 71 -21.46 11.39 18.02
CA PRO A 71 -20.86 12.67 18.40
C PRO A 71 -19.57 12.54 19.24
N ASP A 72 -19.35 11.39 19.89
CA ASP A 72 -18.31 11.20 20.90
C ASP A 72 -17.11 10.33 20.45
N ILE A 73 -17.03 9.92 19.18
CA ILE A 73 -15.94 9.05 18.71
C ILE A 73 -15.03 9.83 17.76
N HIS A 74 -13.77 10.01 18.15
CA HIS A 74 -12.69 10.43 17.26
C HIS A 74 -12.42 9.32 16.23
N GLN A 75 -13.28 9.19 15.22
CA GLN A 75 -13.18 8.21 14.12
C GLN A 75 -12.12 8.64 13.09
N MET A 76 -10.89 8.77 13.55
CA MET A 76 -9.73 9.12 12.73
C MET A 76 -8.78 7.93 12.76
N ARG A 77 -8.37 7.45 11.58
CA ARG A 77 -7.39 6.37 11.40
C ARG A 77 -7.85 4.98 11.90
N ILE A 78 -9.06 4.57 11.58
CA ILE A 78 -9.55 3.23 11.96
C ILE A 78 -8.82 2.17 11.11
N PRO A 79 -8.26 1.08 11.67
CA PRO A 79 -7.60 0.05 10.89
C PRO A 79 -8.61 -0.82 10.14
N TRP A 80 -8.15 -1.56 9.13
CA TRP A 80 -9.02 -2.49 8.39
C TRP A 80 -9.45 -3.69 9.23
N GLY A 81 -8.65 -4.10 10.20
CA GLY A 81 -8.95 -5.14 11.17
C GLY A 81 -10.28 -4.97 11.91
N GLU A 82 -10.80 -3.75 12.04
CA GLU A 82 -12.12 -3.49 12.65
C GLU A 82 -13.29 -3.97 11.79
N PHE A 83 -13.11 -4.07 10.47
CA PHE A 83 -14.17 -4.42 9.53
C PHE A 83 -13.91 -5.72 8.76
N PHE A 84 -12.64 -6.10 8.61
CA PHE A 84 -12.21 -7.22 7.77
C PHE A 84 -11.13 -8.04 8.46
N SER A 85 -11.14 -9.35 8.19
CA SER A 85 -10.02 -10.21 8.56
C SER A 85 -8.80 -9.88 7.70
N VAL A 86 -7.79 -9.24 8.28
CA VAL A 86 -6.52 -8.92 7.61
C VAL A 86 -5.84 -10.19 7.08
N THR A 87 -5.87 -11.29 7.84
CA THR A 87 -5.37 -12.59 7.39
C THR A 87 -6.06 -13.09 6.12
N SER A 88 -7.37 -12.83 5.98
CA SER A 88 -8.10 -13.19 4.76
C SER A 88 -7.71 -12.31 3.56
N LEU A 89 -7.39 -11.04 3.79
CA LEU A 89 -6.87 -10.14 2.74
C LEU A 89 -5.47 -10.59 2.28
N GLN A 90 -4.62 -10.98 3.23
CA GLN A 90 -3.25 -11.47 3.00
C GLN A 90 -3.19 -12.76 2.17
N ALA A 91 -4.27 -13.53 2.10
CA ALA A 91 -4.34 -14.73 1.26
C ALA A 91 -4.15 -14.44 -0.25
N ASN A 92 -4.36 -13.18 -0.69
CA ASN A 92 -4.24 -12.79 -2.10
C ASN A 92 -2.93 -12.09 -2.45
N VAL A 93 -2.49 -11.14 -1.62
CA VAL A 93 -1.26 -10.36 -1.78
C VAL A 93 -0.71 -10.02 -0.39
N PRO A 94 0.59 -9.70 -0.25
CA PRO A 94 1.13 -9.20 1.01
C PRO A 94 0.47 -7.86 1.32
N VAL A 95 -0.19 -7.79 2.47
CA VAL A 95 -0.93 -6.63 2.94
C VAL A 95 -0.56 -6.39 4.40
N ILE A 96 -0.33 -5.13 4.76
CA ILE A 96 -0.12 -4.69 6.15
C ILE A 96 -0.99 -3.48 6.47
N GLU A 97 -1.26 -3.27 7.75
CA GLU A 97 -1.94 -2.07 8.23
C GLU A 97 -1.01 -0.85 8.16
N TYR A 98 -1.58 0.36 8.10
CA TYR A 98 -0.78 1.58 8.06
C TYR A 98 0.15 1.74 9.27
N GLU A 99 -0.33 1.46 10.48
CA GLU A 99 0.49 1.59 11.69
C GLU A 99 1.64 0.55 11.74
N GLU A 100 1.43 -0.63 11.14
CA GLU A 100 2.47 -1.65 10.98
C GLU A 100 3.55 -1.16 10.01
N PHE A 101 3.15 -0.55 8.88
CA PHE A 101 4.08 0.10 7.96
C PHE A 101 4.95 1.15 8.66
N ILE A 102 4.36 2.03 9.48
CA ILE A 102 5.10 3.06 10.22
C ILE A 102 6.13 2.44 11.17
N ALA A 103 5.77 1.35 11.85
CA ALA A 103 6.65 0.63 12.75
C ALA A 103 7.83 -0.04 12.02
N GLU A 104 7.58 -0.65 10.85
CA GLU A 104 8.60 -1.36 10.07
C GLU A 104 9.55 -0.42 9.31
N SER A 105 9.01 0.63 8.70
CA SER A 105 9.77 1.58 7.87
C SER A 105 10.54 2.64 8.66
N GLY A 106 10.33 2.70 9.98
CA GLY A 106 10.98 3.67 10.86
C GLY A 106 10.34 5.07 10.82
N GLY A 107 9.14 5.21 10.25
CA GLY A 107 8.38 6.47 10.24
C GLY A 107 7.54 6.67 8.97
N PRO A 108 6.77 7.76 8.86
CA PRO A 108 5.92 8.06 7.70
C PRO A 108 6.75 8.62 6.52
N PHE A 109 7.86 7.98 6.18
CA PHE A 109 8.71 8.40 5.07
C PHE A 109 8.18 7.79 3.78
N ILE A 110 7.88 8.65 2.80
CA ILE A 110 7.40 8.26 1.48
C ILE A 110 8.39 8.80 0.46
N ASP A 111 9.00 7.90 -0.30
CA ASP A 111 10.02 8.27 -1.30
C ASP A 111 9.42 9.00 -2.50
N GLN A 112 8.22 8.59 -2.94
CA GLN A 112 7.57 9.16 -4.11
C GLN A 112 6.04 9.20 -3.95
N VAL A 113 5.45 10.33 -4.35
CA VAL A 113 3.99 10.53 -4.40
C VAL A 113 3.56 10.79 -5.84
N LEU A 114 2.63 9.97 -6.34
CA LEU A 114 2.04 10.11 -7.67
C LEU A 114 0.58 10.55 -7.53
N VAL A 115 0.25 11.74 -8.01
CA VAL A 115 -1.13 12.24 -8.03
C VAL A 115 -1.78 11.86 -9.36
N LEU A 116 -2.74 10.92 -9.31
CA LEU A 116 -3.45 10.46 -10.50
C LEU A 116 -4.44 11.52 -10.97
N GLN A 117 -4.32 11.94 -12.23
CA GLN A 117 -5.21 12.90 -12.88
C GLN A 117 -5.62 12.38 -14.26
N ASN A 118 -6.75 12.87 -14.76
CA ASN A 118 -7.13 12.64 -16.15
C ASN A 118 -6.15 13.35 -17.09
N TYR A 119 -6.00 12.84 -18.31
CA TYR A 119 -5.33 13.54 -19.39
C TYR A 119 -5.98 14.91 -19.64
N ALA A 120 -5.18 15.96 -19.81
CA ALA A 120 -5.65 17.34 -19.91
C ALA A 120 -6.49 17.58 -21.18
N GLU A 121 -6.18 16.84 -22.24
CA GLU A 121 -6.87 16.79 -23.52
C GLU A 121 -8.23 16.07 -23.47
N GLY A 122 -8.55 15.39 -22.37
CA GLY A 122 -9.77 14.61 -22.23
C GLY A 122 -9.88 13.48 -23.24
N TRP A 123 -11.08 12.91 -23.37
CA TRP A 123 -11.37 11.88 -24.36
C TRP A 123 -12.28 12.46 -25.42
N THR A 124 -11.81 12.53 -26.67
CA THR A 124 -12.70 12.72 -27.82
C THR A 124 -13.19 11.36 -28.31
N ASP A 125 -14.49 11.24 -28.55
CA ASP A 125 -15.17 10.01 -28.98
C ASP A 125 -14.33 9.17 -29.95
N GLY A 126 -13.81 8.04 -29.45
CA GLY A 126 -13.25 6.97 -30.29
C GLY A 126 -11.73 6.78 -30.32
N LYS A 127 -10.93 7.58 -29.61
CA LYS A 127 -9.48 7.32 -29.48
C LYS A 127 -9.10 6.91 -28.06
N TRP A 128 -8.95 5.61 -27.85
CA TRP A 128 -8.39 5.05 -26.62
C TRP A 128 -6.91 4.76 -26.83
N GLY A 129 -6.04 5.48 -26.12
CA GLY A 129 -4.57 5.34 -26.19
C GLY A 129 -3.92 6.55 -26.85
N GLY A 130 -3.26 7.39 -26.05
CA GLY A 130 -2.34 8.37 -26.56
C GLY A 130 -1.11 7.67 -27.11
N GLU A 131 -1.09 7.38 -28.40
CA GLU A 131 0.17 7.40 -29.14
C GLU A 131 0.48 8.87 -29.43
N GLY A 132 1.51 9.39 -28.79
CA GLY A 132 1.94 10.77 -28.96
C GLY A 132 3.41 10.96 -28.61
N GLY A 133 4.27 10.75 -29.61
CA GLY A 133 5.55 11.46 -29.80
C GLY A 133 6.76 10.93 -29.06
#